data_AF-A0A0Q4DRU2-F1
#
_entry.id   AF-A0A0Q4DRU2-F1
#
_cell.length_a   1.000
_cell.length_b   1.000
_cell.length_c   1.000
_cell.angle_alpha   90.00
_cell.angle_beta   90.00
_cell.angle_gamma   90.00
#
_symmetry.space_group_name_H-M   'P 1'
#
loop_
_entity.id
_entity.type
_entity.pdbx_description
1 polymer ?
#
loop_
_entity_poly.entity_id
_entity_poly.type
_entity_poly.pdbx_seq_one_letter_code
_entity_poly.pdbx_strand_id
1 'polypeptide(L)'
;MADRIAVDSELIGSHASRLSAVASDISVARDAGSSGGLNAEAFGVLCSFLVPPATMVADAARSLIGAAEDMVRRSATEIVGVGSDMDAYEQKVLESIRALETGL
;
A
#
# COMPACT_ATOMS: atom_id res chain seq x y z
N MET A 1 15.89 -33.68 -3.49
CA MET A 1 14.55 -33.09 -3.31
C MET A 1 14.75 -31.69 -2.77
N ALA A 2 14.79 -30.69 -3.65
CA ALA A 2 14.82 -29.29 -3.21
C ALA A 2 13.43 -28.95 -2.64
N ASP A 3 13.42 -28.36 -1.46
CA ASP A 3 12.25 -27.77 -0.83
C ASP A 3 11.59 -26.85 -1.87
N ARG A 4 10.37 -27.18 -2.30
CA ARG A 4 9.73 -26.51 -3.44
C ARG A 4 9.46 -25.07 -3.02
N ILE A 5 10.16 -24.12 -3.63
CA ILE A 5 9.71 -22.72 -3.66
C ILE A 5 8.43 -22.71 -4.51
N ALA A 6 7.30 -23.01 -3.86
CA ALA A 6 5.98 -22.87 -4.43
C ALA A 6 5.49 -21.47 -4.07
N VAL A 7 5.28 -20.64 -5.09
CA VAL A 7 4.73 -19.30 -4.90
C VAL A 7 3.21 -19.46 -4.78
N ASP A 8 2.69 -19.25 -3.58
CA ASP A 8 1.24 -19.29 -3.33
C ASP A 8 0.60 -17.98 -3.79
N SER A 9 0.01 -18.00 -4.99
CA SER A 9 -0.63 -16.84 -5.61
C SER A 9 -1.87 -16.38 -4.84
N GLU A 10 -2.56 -17.28 -4.14
CA GLU A 10 -3.69 -16.96 -3.27
C GLU A 10 -3.22 -16.19 -2.05
N LEU A 11 -2.13 -16.63 -1.42
CA LEU A 11 -1.50 -15.93 -0.30
C LEU A 11 -1.02 -14.54 -0.71
N ILE A 12 -0.40 -14.39 -1.88
CA ILE A 12 0.02 -13.11 -2.45
C ILE A 12 -1.17 -12.17 -2.63
N GLY A 13 -2.26 -12.65 -3.24
CA GLY A 13 -3.50 -11.88 -3.40
C GLY A 13 -4.12 -11.46 -2.07
N SER A 14 -4.10 -12.35 -1.08
CA SER A 14 -4.58 -12.06 0.29
C SER A 14 -3.73 -10.99 0.99
N HIS A 15 -2.42 -10.97 0.75
CA HIS A 15 -1.54 -9.96 1.31
C HIS A 15 -1.70 -8.61 0.63
N ALA A 16 -1.83 -8.59 -0.70
CA ALA A 16 -2.10 -7.36 -1.45
C ALA A 16 -3.41 -6.70 -1.00
N SER A 17 -4.49 -7.49 -0.82
CA SER A 17 -5.78 -6.95 -0.35
C SER A 17 -5.69 -6.36 1.06
N ARG A 18 -4.93 -6.99 1.95
CA ARG A 18 -4.66 -6.45 3.30
C ARG A 18 -3.89 -5.13 3.25
N LEU A 19 -2.90 -5.01 2.36
CA LEU A 19 -2.15 -3.77 2.19
C LEU A 19 -3.04 -2.65 1.61
N SER A 20 -3.92 -2.98 0.66
CA SER A 20 -4.92 -2.02 0.16
C SER A 20 -5.88 -1.55 1.27
N ALA A 21 -6.31 -2.43 2.15
CA ALA A 21 -7.13 -2.06 3.31
C ALA A 21 -6.37 -1.11 4.26
N VAL A 22 -5.11 -1.39 4.58
CA VAL A 22 -4.26 -0.52 5.40
C VAL A 22 -4.07 0.85 4.75
N ALA A 23 -3.84 0.91 3.43
CA ALA A 23 -3.75 2.18 2.71
C ALA A 23 -5.06 2.99 2.82
N SER A 24 -6.21 2.32 2.72
CA SER A 24 -7.52 2.95 2.91
C SER A 24 -7.67 3.52 4.34
N ASP A 25 -7.27 2.78 5.36
CA ASP A 25 -7.32 3.24 6.76
C ASP A 25 -6.41 4.46 6.99
N ILE A 26 -5.23 4.49 6.36
CA ILE A 26 -4.32 5.65 6.39
C ILE A 26 -4.98 6.88 5.74
N SER A 27 -5.67 6.67 4.61
CA SER A 27 -6.40 7.74 3.90
C SER A 27 -7.51 8.32 4.79
N VAL A 28 -8.28 7.46 5.46
CA VAL A 28 -9.31 7.88 6.43
C VAL A 28 -8.70 8.65 7.61
N ALA A 29 -7.57 8.20 8.15
CA ALA A 29 -6.87 8.89 9.23
C ALA A 29 -6.35 10.28 8.81
N ARG A 30 -5.83 10.39 7.58
CA ARG A 30 -5.42 11.66 6.96
C ARG A 30 -6.59 12.62 6.84
N ASP A 31 -7.71 12.13 6.31
CA ASP A 31 -8.93 12.92 6.10
C ASP A 31 -9.54 13.38 7.42
N ALA A 32 -9.58 12.51 8.44
CA ALA A 32 -10.01 12.87 9.79
C ALA A 32 -9.16 14.00 10.39
N GLY A 33 -7.84 13.98 10.14
CA GLY A 33 -6.92 15.05 10.51
C GLY A 33 -7.13 16.37 9.72
N SER A 34 -7.86 16.33 8.61
CA SER A 34 -8.22 17.52 7.81
C SER A 34 -9.58 18.11 8.20
N SER A 35 -10.56 17.25 8.54
CA SER A 35 -11.92 17.65 8.91
C SER A 35 -12.03 18.16 10.35
N GLY A 36 -11.10 17.76 11.22
CA GLY A 36 -11.00 18.19 12.61
C GLY A 36 -10.18 19.47 12.82
N GLY A 37 -10.11 20.35 11.81
CA GLY A 37 -9.34 21.58 11.86
C GLY A 37 -9.58 22.31 13.18
N LEU A 38 -8.50 22.51 13.95
CA LEU A 38 -8.45 23.44 15.06
C LEU A 38 -8.54 24.84 14.48
N ASN A 39 -9.73 25.20 14.00
CA ASN A 39 -10.01 26.50 13.43
C ASN A 39 -9.78 27.55 14.51
N ALA A 40 -9.66 28.82 14.13
CA ALA A 40 -9.50 29.93 15.09
C ALA A 40 -10.55 29.90 16.23
N GLU A 41 -11.70 29.26 15.97
CA GLU A 41 -12.79 29.03 16.92
C GLU A 41 -12.45 28.01 18.03
N ALA A 42 -11.64 26.99 17.74
CA ALA A 42 -11.25 25.94 18.71
C ALA A 42 -10.18 26.41 19.71
N PHE A 43 -9.28 27.31 19.28
CA PHE A 43 -8.25 27.86 20.14
C PHE A 43 -8.73 29.06 20.98
N GLY A 44 -9.93 29.57 20.72
CA GLY A 44 -10.41 30.78 21.38
C GLY A 44 -9.53 32.01 21.10
N VAL A 45 -10.00 33.19 21.50
CA VAL A 45 -9.31 34.46 21.19
C VAL A 45 -7.90 34.51 21.81
N LEU A 46 -7.73 33.96 23.02
CA LEU A 46 -6.46 34.01 23.76
C LEU A 46 -5.35 33.15 23.13
N CYS A 47 -5.69 32.02 22.51
CA CYS A 47 -4.69 31.11 21.93
C CYS A 47 -4.67 31.15 20.40
N SER A 48 -5.34 32.11 19.77
CA SER A 48 -5.38 32.28 18.31
C SER A 48 -3.99 32.42 17.67
N PHE A 49 -3.00 32.95 18.39
CA PHE A 49 -1.61 33.04 17.93
C PHE A 49 -0.91 31.68 17.76
N LEU A 50 -1.42 30.62 18.40
CA LEU A 50 -0.90 29.25 18.25
C LEU A 50 -1.44 28.56 17.00
N VAL A 51 -2.48 29.10 16.36
CA VAL A 51 -3.10 28.50 15.16
C VAL A 51 -2.10 28.41 14.01
N PRO A 52 -1.38 29.48 13.61
CA PRO A 52 -0.42 29.39 12.49
C PRO A 52 0.71 28.35 12.67
N PRO A 53 1.43 28.29 13.80
CA PRO A 53 2.46 27.25 13.98
C PRO A 53 1.85 25.84 14.08
N ALA A 54 0.67 25.69 14.70
CA ALA A 54 -0.02 24.39 14.77
C ALA A 54 -0.46 23.90 13.38
N THR A 55 -0.95 24.80 12.51
CA THR A 55 -1.33 24.44 11.14
C THR A 55 -0.14 23.98 10.32
N MET A 56 1.04 24.61 10.48
CA MET A 56 2.25 24.17 9.79
C MET A 56 2.66 22.74 10.16
N VAL A 57 2.58 22.39 11.45
CA VAL A 57 2.87 21.03 11.92
C VAL A 57 1.83 20.04 11.41
N ALA A 58 0.55 20.41 11.40
CA ALA A 58 -0.52 19.57 10.86
C ALA A 58 -0.33 19.30 9.37
N ASP A 59 0.09 20.29 8.58
CA ASP A 59 0.37 20.12 7.16
C ASP A 59 1.58 19.21 6.91
N ALA A 60 2.64 19.35 7.70
CA ALA A 60 3.79 18.46 7.64
C ALA A 60 3.38 17.00 7.96
N ALA A 61 2.56 16.80 9.00
CA ALA A 61 2.04 15.49 9.36
C ALA A 61 1.17 14.90 8.23
N ARG A 62 0.27 15.68 7.63
CA ARG A 62 -0.57 15.26 6.50
C ARG A 62 0.27 14.85 5.29
N SER A 63 1.36 15.56 5.01
CA SER A 63 2.28 15.23 3.93
C SER A 63 2.97 13.88 4.17
N LEU A 64 3.47 13.64 5.39
CA LEU A 64 4.11 12.37 5.77
C LEU A 64 3.13 11.19 5.72
N ILE A 65 1.89 11.40 6.18
CA ILE A 65 0.84 10.38 6.14
C ILE A 65 0.48 10.04 4.68
N GLY A 66 0.35 11.04 3.81
CA GLY A 66 0.14 10.81 2.37
C GLY A 66 1.29 10.04 1.70
N ALA A 67 2.54 10.36 2.05
CA ALA A 67 3.69 9.60 1.56
C ALA A 67 3.68 8.14 2.03
N ALA A 68 3.25 7.88 3.28
CA ALA A 68 3.09 6.52 3.80
C ALA A 68 1.98 5.75 3.06
N GLU A 69 0.84 6.39 2.79
CA GLU A 69 -0.25 5.81 1.98
C GLU A 69 0.25 5.38 0.59
N ASP A 70 0.96 6.26 -0.10
CA ASP A 70 1.50 5.97 -1.44
C ASP A 70 2.52 4.82 -1.42
N MET A 71 3.38 4.75 -0.39
CA MET A 71 4.31 3.62 -0.23
C MET A 71 3.58 2.30 -0.04
N VAL A 72 2.57 2.26 0.86
CA VAL A 72 1.79 1.04 1.12
C VAL A 72 1.04 0.60 -0.13
N ARG A 73 0.42 1.55 -0.85
CA ARG A 73 -0.28 1.26 -2.10
C ARG A 73 0.68 0.72 -3.17
N ARG A 74 1.86 1.31 -3.30
CA ARG A 74 2.88 0.81 -4.22
C ARG A 74 3.35 -0.59 -3.85
N SER A 75 3.60 -0.87 -2.58
CA SER A 75 3.95 -2.21 -2.11
C SER A 75 2.87 -3.24 -2.45
N ALA A 76 1.59 -2.89 -2.30
CA ALA A 76 0.48 -3.77 -2.70
C ALA A 76 0.54 -4.09 -4.21
N THR A 77 0.73 -3.07 -5.06
CA THR A 77 0.86 -3.23 -6.52
C THR A 77 2.05 -4.12 -6.90
N GLU A 78 3.22 -3.87 -6.33
CA GLU A 78 4.44 -4.64 -6.64
C GLU A 78 4.30 -6.11 -6.22
N ILE A 79 3.66 -6.39 -5.07
CA ILE A 79 3.42 -7.76 -4.61
C ILE A 79 2.50 -8.51 -5.58
N VAL A 80 1.45 -7.87 -6.09
CA VAL A 80 0.60 -8.45 -7.15
C VAL A 80 1.40 -8.67 -8.43
N GLY A 81 2.26 -7.72 -8.81
CA GLY A 81 3.15 -7.84 -9.96
C GLY A 81 4.06 -9.07 -9.88
N VAL A 82 4.71 -9.28 -8.74
CA VAL A 82 5.55 -10.46 -8.49
C VAL A 82 4.73 -11.76 -8.62
N GLY A 83 3.51 -11.79 -8.10
CA GLY A 83 2.62 -12.96 -8.25
C GLY A 83 2.32 -13.26 -9.72
N SER A 84 2.01 -12.23 -10.51
CA SER A 84 1.74 -12.36 -11.94
C SER A 84 2.98 -12.83 -12.72
N ASP A 85 4.16 -12.32 -12.40
CA ASP A 85 5.41 -12.70 -13.07
C ASP A 85 5.77 -14.16 -12.81
N MET A 86 5.51 -14.65 -11.59
CA MET A 86 5.74 -16.03 -11.21
C MET A 86 4.78 -17.00 -11.93
N ASP A 87 3.49 -16.66 -12.03
CA ASP A 87 2.52 -17.46 -12.79
C ASP A 87 2.89 -17.53 -14.28
N ALA A 88 3.25 -16.39 -14.89
CA ALA A 88 3.71 -16.34 -16.27
C ALA A 88 4.97 -17.19 -16.50
N TYR A 89 5.91 -17.17 -15.54
CA TYR A 89 7.10 -18.00 -15.59
C TYR A 89 6.77 -19.49 -15.50
N GLU A 90 5.89 -19.90 -14.59
CA GLU A 90 5.46 -21.30 -14.44
C GLU A 90 4.81 -21.81 -15.74
N GLN A 91 3.92 -21.03 -16.34
CA GLN A 91 3.28 -21.38 -17.61
C GLN A 91 4.31 -21.59 -18.72
N LYS A 92 5.30 -20.70 -18.84
CA LYS A 92 6.37 -20.82 -19.83
C LYS A 92 7.22 -22.08 -19.64
N VAL A 93 7.50 -22.45 -18.40
CA VAL A 93 8.22 -23.69 -18.06
C VAL A 93 7.39 -24.91 -18.45
N LEU A 94 6.10 -24.93 -18.12
CA LEU A 94 5.19 -26.03 -18.48
C LEU A 94 5.06 -26.20 -20.00
N GLU A 95 4.95 -25.11 -20.75
CA GLU A 95 4.95 -25.15 -22.22
C GLU A 95 6.24 -25.73 -22.78
N SER A 96 7.39 -25.33 -22.22
CA SER A 96 8.69 -25.83 -22.63
C SER A 96 8.84 -27.34 -22.38
N ILE A 97 8.34 -27.83 -21.24
CA ILE A 97 8.33 -29.25 -20.91
C ILE A 97 7.44 -30.03 -21.88
N ARG A 98 6.21 -29.57 -22.12
CA ARG A 98 5.28 -30.23 -23.07
C ARG A 98 5.83 -30.27 -24.49
N ALA A 99 6.53 -29.21 -24.93
CA ALA A 99 7.18 -29.18 -26.23
C ALA A 99 8.29 -30.24 -26.34
N LEU A 100 9.06 -30.46 -25.28
CA LEU A 100 10.06 -31.53 -25.21
C LEU A 100 9.43 -32.93 -25.21
N GLU A 101 8.34 -33.12 -24.48
CA GLU A 101 7.60 -34.41 -24.43
C GLU A 101 6.97 -34.78 -25.78
N THR A 102 6.57 -33.79 -26.59
CA THR A 102 5.95 -34.03 -27.90
C THR A 102 6.98 -34.26 -29.02
N GLY A 103 8.23 -33.84 -28.81
CA GLY A 103 9.32 -33.97 -29.77
C GLY A 103 10.16 -35.25 -29.63
N LEU A 104 9.90 -36.06 -28.58
CA LEU A 104 10.52 -37.36 -28.32
C LEU A 104 9.59 -38.50 -28.75
#